data_AF-A0A7R9USE6-F1
#
_entry.id   AF-A0A7R9USE6-F1
#
_cell.length_a   1.000
_cell.length_b   1.000
_cell.length_c   1.000
_cell.angle_alpha   90.00
_cell.angle_beta   90.00
_cell.angle_gamma   90.00
#
_symmetry.space_group_name_H-M   'P 1'
#
loop_
_entity.id
_entity.type
_entity.pdbx_description
1 polymer ?
#
loop_
_entity_poly.entity_id
_entity_poly.type
_entity_poly.pdbx_seq_one_letter_code
_entity_poly.pdbx_strand_id
1 'polypeptide(L)'
;AVGGALGLRPAHGRAPIGYWAEAERLDGAVLAFVAANGTEGVMPTVRDLQRHGRHDLAHAICAHHGGRIALERRTGLRYVRARPSTPRGYWRDVPSVHAELLAYVRARGTHGVMPTGLELKVSGARGRRLLRALEAHPGGIVAAARATGLQVPTDRFAVWVIDATTQRPGGPGGTWQRQVATVDSE
;
A
#
# COMPACT_ATOMS: atom_id res chain seq x y z
N ALA A 1 3.76 48.02 -26.84
CA ALA A 1 4.99 47.23 -26.61
C ALA A 1 4.59 45.77 -26.48
N VAL A 2 4.84 44.96 -27.51
CA VAL A 2 4.53 43.53 -27.52
C VAL A 2 5.87 42.81 -27.37
N GLY A 3 6.14 42.29 -26.19
CA GLY A 3 7.35 41.52 -25.89
C GLY A 3 6.95 40.28 -25.10
N GLY A 4 6.67 39.19 -25.83
CA GLY A 4 6.27 37.92 -25.27
C GLY A 4 7.32 37.33 -24.34
N ALA A 5 6.96 37.15 -23.07
CA ALA A 5 7.70 36.30 -22.15
C ALA A 5 7.40 34.83 -22.50
N LEU A 6 8.12 34.31 -23.49
CA LEU A 6 8.22 32.89 -23.77
C LEU A 6 8.67 32.14 -22.50
N GLY A 7 7.70 31.59 -21.78
CA GLY A 7 7.58 30.14 -21.59
C GLY A 7 8.80 29.33 -21.14
N LEU A 8 9.71 29.87 -20.31
CA LEU A 8 10.77 29.07 -19.71
C LEU A 8 10.20 28.22 -18.56
N ARG A 9 9.58 27.10 -18.94
CA ARG A 9 9.26 26.00 -18.02
C ARG A 9 10.57 25.44 -17.47
N PRO A 10 10.76 25.33 -16.14
CA PRO A 10 11.89 24.60 -15.62
C PRO A 10 11.78 23.15 -16.10
N ALA A 11 12.68 22.77 -17.00
CA ALA A 11 12.88 21.39 -17.40
C ALA A 11 13.47 20.66 -16.19
N HIS A 12 12.67 19.77 -15.61
CA HIS A 12 13.04 18.71 -14.66
C HIS A 12 14.17 19.01 -13.65
N GLY A 13 13.81 19.10 -12.37
CA GLY A 13 14.75 18.78 -11.28
C GLY A 13 14.71 19.75 -10.10
N ARG A 14 14.54 21.05 -10.33
CA ARG A 14 14.28 22.05 -9.28
C ARG A 14 13.95 23.37 -9.95
N ALA A 15 12.76 23.90 -9.68
CA ALA A 15 12.47 25.27 -10.07
C ALA A 15 13.35 26.24 -9.25
N PRO A 16 13.77 27.38 -9.83
CA PRO A 16 14.49 28.42 -9.09
C PRO A 16 13.75 28.86 -7.81
N ILE A 17 14.50 29.34 -6.83
CA ILE A 17 13.93 29.90 -5.59
C ILE A 17 12.98 31.05 -5.97
N GLY A 18 11.77 31.06 -5.41
CA GLY A 18 10.74 32.06 -5.72
C GLY A 18 9.94 31.80 -7.00
N TYR A 19 10.31 30.81 -7.83
CA TYR A 19 9.59 30.51 -9.07
C TYR A 19 8.11 30.16 -8.82
N TRP A 20 7.78 29.51 -7.71
CA TRP A 20 6.41 29.15 -7.33
C TRP A 20 5.71 30.19 -6.44
N ALA A 21 6.27 31.39 -6.29
CA ALA A 21 5.66 32.44 -5.48
C ALA A 21 4.33 32.95 -6.06
N GLU A 22 4.12 32.82 -7.37
CA GLU A 22 2.88 33.18 -8.05
C GLU A 22 1.93 31.97 -8.09
N ALA A 23 0.74 32.10 -7.50
CA ALA A 23 -0.26 31.03 -7.48
C ALA A 23 -0.74 30.66 -8.90
N GLU A 24 -0.95 31.66 -9.77
CA GLU A 24 -1.39 31.48 -11.15
C GLU A 24 -0.39 30.65 -11.97
N ARG A 25 0.91 30.82 -11.72
CA ARG A 25 1.96 30.05 -12.37
C ARG A 25 1.94 28.59 -11.95
N LEU A 26 1.71 28.32 -10.66
CA LEU A 26 1.53 26.97 -10.16
C LEU A 26 0.28 26.33 -10.77
N ASP A 27 -0.85 27.04 -10.76
CA ASP A 27 -2.14 26.57 -11.26
C ASP A 27 -2.05 26.22 -12.76
N GLY A 28 -1.49 27.11 -13.57
CA GLY A 28 -1.28 26.87 -15.00
C GLY A 28 -0.34 25.71 -15.29
N ALA A 29 0.72 25.54 -14.49
CA ALA A 29 1.65 24.41 -14.62
C ALA A 29 0.98 23.06 -14.27
N VAL A 30 0.10 23.04 -13.26
CA VAL A 30 -0.69 21.85 -12.90
C VAL A 30 -1.71 21.53 -13.98
N LEU A 31 -2.47 22.51 -14.46
CA LEU A 31 -3.45 22.31 -15.53
C LEU A 31 -2.80 21.80 -16.82
N ALA A 32 -1.66 22.37 -17.20
CA ALA A 32 -0.91 21.90 -18.35
C ALA A 32 -0.34 20.49 -18.16
N PHE A 33 0.05 20.12 -16.93
CA PHE A 33 0.46 18.75 -16.63
C PHE A 33 -0.71 17.78 -16.80
N VAL A 34 -1.89 18.13 -16.28
CA VAL A 34 -3.11 17.32 -16.40
C VAL A 34 -3.53 17.14 -17.85
N ALA A 35 -3.52 18.21 -18.65
CA ALA A 35 -3.86 18.15 -20.07
C ALA A 35 -2.92 17.22 -20.86
N ALA A 36 -1.64 17.16 -20.49
CA ALA A 36 -0.64 16.37 -21.21
C ALA A 36 -0.49 14.92 -20.70
N ASN A 37 -0.76 14.65 -19.41
CA ASN A 37 -0.41 13.36 -18.79
C ASN A 37 -1.49 12.80 -17.86
N GLY A 38 -2.56 13.56 -17.58
CA GLY A 38 -3.54 13.25 -16.54
C GLY A 38 -4.92 12.91 -17.09
N THR A 39 -5.91 12.94 -16.20
CA THR A 39 -7.32 12.81 -16.53
C THR A 39 -7.98 14.18 -16.34
N GLU A 40 -8.76 14.61 -17.32
CA GLU A 40 -9.45 15.90 -17.28
C GLU A 40 -10.28 16.04 -15.98
N GLY A 41 -10.16 17.21 -15.34
CA GLY A 41 -10.85 17.50 -14.07
C GLY A 41 -10.28 16.78 -12.83
N VAL A 42 -9.25 15.94 -12.96
CA VAL A 42 -8.64 15.21 -11.84
C VAL A 42 -7.27 15.78 -11.51
N MET A 43 -7.07 16.11 -10.23
CA MET A 43 -5.78 16.58 -9.73
C MET A 43 -4.74 15.45 -9.74
N PRO A 44 -3.52 15.68 -10.26
CA PRO A 44 -2.50 14.65 -10.32
C PRO A 44 -2.05 14.28 -8.90
N THR A 45 -1.67 13.02 -8.71
CA THR A 45 -1.13 12.58 -7.43
C THR A 45 0.36 12.92 -7.34
N VAL A 46 0.90 13.01 -6.12
CA VAL A 46 2.35 13.18 -5.91
C VAL A 46 3.14 12.10 -6.67
N ARG A 47 2.60 10.88 -6.73
CA ARG A 47 3.25 9.77 -7.45
C ARG A 47 3.24 9.98 -8.96
N ASP A 48 2.15 10.52 -9.53
CA ASP A 48 2.08 10.79 -10.96
C ASP A 48 3.09 11.89 -11.33
N LEU A 49 3.17 12.95 -10.52
CA LEU A 49 4.16 14.00 -10.70
C LEU A 49 5.59 13.45 -10.63
N GLN A 50 5.90 12.63 -9.63
CA GLN A 50 7.22 12.03 -9.47
C GLN A 50 7.59 11.07 -10.61
N ARG A 51 6.64 10.26 -11.11
CA ARG A 51 6.87 9.38 -12.27
C ARG A 51 7.28 10.16 -13.52
N HIS A 52 6.76 11.37 -13.66
CA HIS A 52 7.10 12.28 -14.75
C HIS A 52 8.22 13.26 -14.38
N GLY A 53 9.00 12.97 -13.32
CA GLY A 53 10.12 13.80 -12.88
C GLY A 53 9.75 15.21 -12.37
N ARG A 54 8.47 15.48 -12.14
CA ARG A 54 7.93 16.76 -11.65
C ARG A 54 7.93 16.87 -10.13
N HIS A 55 9.09 16.61 -9.53
CA HIS A 55 9.30 16.74 -8.09
C HIS A 55 9.14 18.18 -7.59
N ASP A 56 9.51 19.14 -8.43
CA ASP A 56 9.29 20.57 -8.26
C ASP A 56 7.80 20.90 -8.06
N LEU A 57 6.94 20.39 -8.94
CA LEU A 57 5.50 20.61 -8.89
C LEU A 57 4.89 19.92 -7.68
N ALA A 58 5.30 18.68 -7.40
CA ALA A 58 4.84 17.95 -6.22
C ALA A 58 5.15 18.68 -4.92
N HIS A 59 6.35 19.25 -4.81
CA HIS A 59 6.74 20.07 -3.67
C HIS A 59 5.92 21.37 -3.64
N ALA A 60 5.80 22.07 -4.77
CA ALA A 60 5.12 23.35 -4.83
C ALA A 60 3.64 23.28 -4.45
N ILE A 61 2.94 22.24 -4.88
CA ILE A 61 1.55 21.96 -4.51
C ILE A 61 1.39 21.78 -3.00
N CYS A 62 2.39 21.23 -2.30
CA CYS A 62 2.31 21.00 -0.86
C CYS A 62 2.79 22.21 -0.04
N ALA A 63 3.82 22.92 -0.52
CA ALA A 63 4.53 23.93 0.24
C ALA A 63 4.00 25.37 0.03
N HIS A 64 3.25 25.62 -1.05
CA HIS A 64 2.79 26.96 -1.40
C HIS A 64 1.27 27.06 -1.47
N HIS A 65 0.76 28.28 -1.27
CA HIS A 65 -0.61 28.70 -1.62
C HIS A 65 -1.74 27.86 -1.02
N GLY A 66 -1.57 27.34 0.20
CA GLY A 66 -2.62 26.64 0.94
C GLY A 66 -2.80 25.16 0.56
N GLY A 67 -1.85 24.59 -0.19
CA GLY A 67 -1.84 23.17 -0.45
C GLY A 67 -2.85 22.71 -1.51
N ARG A 68 -3.12 21.39 -1.52
CA ARG A 68 -4.04 20.74 -2.48
C ARG A 68 -5.47 21.26 -2.42
N ILE A 69 -5.96 21.62 -1.23
CA ILE A 69 -7.34 22.10 -1.05
C ILE A 69 -7.51 23.47 -1.71
N ALA A 70 -6.56 24.37 -1.52
CA ALA A 70 -6.59 25.68 -2.15
C ALA A 70 -6.41 25.59 -3.68
N LEU A 71 -5.52 24.70 -4.14
CA LEU A 71 -5.34 24.41 -5.56
C LEU A 71 -6.63 23.88 -6.20
N GLU A 72 -7.35 22.96 -5.54
CA GLU A 72 -8.65 22.43 -6.01
C GLU A 72 -9.67 23.56 -6.16
N ARG A 73 -9.75 24.48 -5.19
CA ARG A 73 -10.66 25.64 -5.27
C ARG A 73 -10.33 26.60 -6.42
N ARG A 74 -9.04 26.83 -6.70
CA ARG A 74 -8.62 27.76 -7.77
C ARG A 74 -8.73 27.14 -9.17
N THR A 75 -8.45 25.85 -9.31
CA THR A 75 -8.37 25.17 -10.60
C THR A 75 -9.61 24.35 -10.97
N GLY A 76 -10.49 24.07 -10.00
CA GLY A 76 -11.62 23.16 -10.17
C GLY A 76 -11.21 21.68 -10.27
N LEU A 77 -9.91 21.35 -10.17
CA LEU A 77 -9.44 19.98 -10.22
C LEU A 77 -9.80 19.24 -8.95
N ARG A 78 -10.48 18.09 -9.10
CA ARG A 78 -10.86 17.28 -7.95
C ARG A 78 -9.71 16.40 -7.47
N TYR A 79 -9.41 16.44 -6.18
CA TYR A 79 -8.47 15.49 -5.61
C TYR A 79 -9.15 14.13 -5.38
N VAL A 80 -8.98 13.23 -6.35
CA VAL A 80 -9.36 11.83 -6.18
C VAL A 80 -8.19 11.11 -5.50
N ARG A 81 -8.44 10.52 -4.34
CA ARG A 81 -7.45 9.62 -3.72
C ARG A 81 -7.18 8.48 -4.72
N ALA A 82 -5.91 8.28 -5.05
CA ALA A 82 -5.43 7.24 -5.97
C ALA A 82 -5.90 5.81 -5.63
N ARG A 83 -6.46 5.61 -4.44
CA ARG A 83 -7.22 4.42 -4.09
C ARG A 83 -8.52 4.82 -3.43
N PRO A 84 -9.61 4.09 -3.71
CA PRO A 84 -10.76 4.07 -2.83
C PRO A 84 -10.27 3.86 -1.40
N SER A 85 -10.73 4.70 -0.48
CA SER A 85 -10.51 4.43 0.93
C SER A 85 -11.22 3.11 1.21
N THR A 86 -10.47 2.02 1.45
CA THR A 86 -11.08 0.80 1.98
C THR A 86 -11.91 1.21 3.19
N PRO A 87 -13.19 0.80 3.30
CA PRO A 87 -14.05 1.18 4.40
C PRO A 87 -13.36 0.97 5.74
N ARG A 88 -13.69 1.81 6.74
CA ARG A 88 -13.17 1.61 8.10
C ARG A 88 -13.56 0.20 8.56
N GLY A 89 -12.59 -0.56 9.07
CA GLY A 89 -12.81 -1.94 9.51
C GLY A 89 -12.67 -3.01 8.42
N TYR A 90 -12.48 -2.66 7.15
CA TYR A 90 -12.31 -3.64 6.07
C TYR A 90 -11.19 -4.66 6.33
N TRP A 91 -10.04 -4.21 6.84
CA TRP A 91 -8.91 -5.09 7.20
C TRP A 91 -9.05 -5.75 8.58
N ARG A 92 -10.15 -5.46 9.30
CA ARG A 92 -10.54 -6.13 10.56
C ARG A 92 -11.61 -7.21 10.32
N ASP A 93 -12.24 -7.19 9.16
CA ASP A 93 -13.28 -8.12 8.76
C ASP A 93 -12.65 -9.40 8.18
N VAL A 94 -12.82 -10.51 8.91
CA VAL A 94 -12.22 -11.81 8.56
C VAL A 94 -12.63 -12.27 7.15
N PRO A 95 -13.92 -12.24 6.76
CA PRO A 95 -14.33 -12.55 5.38
C PRO A 95 -13.64 -11.70 4.31
N SER A 96 -13.53 -10.38 4.53
CA SER A 96 -12.85 -9.47 3.60
C SER A 96 -11.37 -9.82 3.43
N VAL A 97 -10.69 -10.17 4.52
CA VAL A 97 -9.28 -10.57 4.50
C VAL A 97 -9.08 -11.91 3.78
N HIS A 98 -9.97 -12.88 3.99
CA HIS A 98 -9.93 -14.15 3.26
C HIS A 98 -10.18 -13.97 1.76
N ALA A 99 -11.13 -13.11 1.38
CA ALA A 99 -11.39 -12.80 -0.02
C ALA A 99 -10.18 -12.14 -0.70
N GLU A 100 -9.52 -11.21 -0.02
CA GLU A 100 -8.27 -10.58 -0.49
C GLU A 100 -7.13 -11.58 -0.65
N LEU A 101 -7.00 -12.51 0.31
CA LEU A 101 -6.02 -13.58 0.24
C LEU A 101 -6.24 -14.50 -0.96
N LEU A 102 -7.47 -14.97 -1.18
CA LEU A 102 -7.82 -15.79 -2.34
C LEU A 102 -7.60 -15.03 -3.65
N ALA A 103 -7.96 -13.75 -3.71
CA ALA A 103 -7.71 -12.91 -4.87
C ALA A 103 -6.20 -12.73 -5.16
N TYR A 104 -5.40 -12.56 -4.11
CA TYR A 104 -3.94 -12.48 -4.23
C TYR A 104 -3.35 -13.78 -4.81
N VAL A 105 -3.77 -14.92 -4.27
CA VAL A 105 -3.32 -16.26 -4.70
C VAL A 105 -3.69 -16.51 -6.17
N ARG A 106 -4.94 -16.21 -6.56
CA ARG A 106 -5.40 -16.32 -7.96
C ARG A 106 -4.59 -15.45 -8.91
N ALA A 107 -4.32 -14.20 -8.52
CA ALA A 107 -3.55 -13.28 -9.36
C ALA A 107 -2.09 -13.68 -9.56
N ARG A 108 -1.53 -14.48 -8.64
CA ARG A 108 -0.15 -14.98 -8.68
C ARG A 108 0.00 -16.35 -9.35
N GLY A 109 -1.09 -17.06 -9.58
CA GLY A 109 -1.07 -18.40 -10.18
C GLY A 109 -0.59 -19.51 -9.23
N THR A 110 -0.39 -19.23 -7.94
CA THR A 110 0.03 -20.21 -6.94
C THR A 110 -1.19 -20.91 -6.34
N HIS A 111 -1.92 -21.65 -7.17
CA HIS A 111 -3.19 -22.27 -6.76
C HIS A 111 -3.01 -23.20 -5.57
N GLY A 112 -3.81 -22.99 -4.51
CA GLY A 112 -3.90 -23.91 -3.36
C GLY A 112 -2.80 -23.77 -2.32
N VAL A 113 -1.81 -22.91 -2.51
CA VAL A 113 -0.70 -22.71 -1.55
C VAL A 113 -0.81 -21.35 -0.88
N MET A 114 -0.62 -21.31 0.44
CA MET A 114 -0.56 -20.07 1.21
C MET A 114 0.69 -19.30 0.78
N PRO A 115 0.57 -18.01 0.37
CA PRO A 115 1.74 -17.20 0.08
C PRO A 115 2.60 -17.07 1.32
N THR A 116 3.90 -16.79 1.19
CA THR A 116 4.76 -16.55 2.36
C THR A 116 4.65 -15.11 2.86
N GLY A 117 5.02 -14.87 4.12
CA GLY A 117 5.07 -13.51 4.67
C GLY A 117 5.99 -12.59 3.86
N LEU A 118 7.09 -13.14 3.36
CA LEU A 118 8.02 -12.43 2.47
C LEU A 118 7.36 -12.05 1.15
N GLU A 119 6.67 -12.99 0.49
CA GLU A 119 5.95 -12.74 -0.76
C GLU A 119 4.93 -11.61 -0.62
N LEU A 120 4.14 -11.63 0.46
CA LEU A 120 3.19 -10.56 0.75
C LEU A 120 3.90 -9.22 1.01
N LYS A 121 5.03 -9.23 1.74
CA LYS A 121 5.80 -8.02 2.06
C LYS A 121 6.38 -7.35 0.81
N VAL A 122 6.93 -8.13 -0.12
CA VAL A 122 7.55 -7.63 -1.36
C VAL A 122 6.51 -7.28 -2.44
N SER A 123 5.28 -7.81 -2.37
CA SER A 123 4.19 -7.50 -3.32
C SER A 123 3.62 -6.07 -3.24
N GLY A 124 4.22 -5.20 -2.41
CA GLY A 124 3.86 -3.80 -2.31
C GLY A 124 2.81 -3.51 -1.24
N ALA A 125 2.15 -2.35 -1.35
CA ALA A 125 1.31 -1.82 -0.27
C ALA A 125 0.06 -2.67 0.02
N ARG A 126 -0.46 -3.42 -0.96
CA ARG A 126 -1.62 -4.31 -0.77
C ARG A 126 -1.22 -5.54 0.05
N GLY A 127 -0.18 -6.26 -0.36
CA GLY A 127 0.26 -7.44 0.40
C GLY A 127 0.78 -7.10 1.79
N ARG A 128 1.44 -5.96 2.01
CA ARG A 128 1.81 -5.53 3.38
C ARG A 128 0.60 -5.27 4.28
N ARG A 129 -0.53 -4.83 3.74
CA ARG A 129 -1.77 -4.65 4.51
C ARG A 129 -2.43 -6.00 4.78
N LEU A 130 -2.47 -6.88 3.77
CA LEU A 130 -2.96 -8.24 3.90
C LEU A 130 -2.17 -9.03 4.95
N LEU A 131 -0.84 -8.96 4.91
CA LEU A 131 0.07 -9.55 5.90
C LEU A 131 -0.29 -9.12 7.32
N ARG A 132 -0.34 -7.81 7.57
CA ARG A 132 -0.70 -7.28 8.89
C ARG A 132 -2.12 -7.65 9.32
N ALA A 133 -3.05 -7.74 8.38
CA ALA A 133 -4.43 -8.13 8.68
C ALA A 133 -4.49 -9.60 9.11
N LEU A 134 -3.78 -10.48 8.41
CA LEU A 134 -3.64 -11.89 8.76
C LEU A 134 -2.96 -12.08 10.12
N GLU A 135 -1.90 -11.31 10.42
CA GLU A 135 -1.21 -11.34 11.72
C GLU A 135 -2.09 -10.84 12.88
N ALA A 136 -2.95 -9.85 12.63
CA ALA A 136 -3.81 -9.24 13.64
C ALA A 136 -5.11 -10.02 13.90
N HIS A 137 -5.46 -11.00 13.07
CA HIS A 137 -6.69 -11.78 13.24
C HIS A 137 -6.50 -12.94 14.24
N PRO A 138 -7.55 -13.29 15.01
CA PRO A 138 -7.51 -14.44 15.91
C PRO A 138 -7.13 -15.72 15.16
N GLY A 139 -6.11 -16.43 15.65
CA GLY A 139 -5.60 -17.66 15.03
C GLY A 139 -4.66 -17.44 13.82
N GLY A 140 -4.41 -16.19 13.45
CA GLY A 140 -3.36 -15.80 12.52
C GLY A 140 -3.46 -16.47 11.14
N ILE A 141 -2.28 -16.73 10.56
CA ILE A 141 -2.15 -17.34 9.24
C ILE A 141 -2.71 -18.76 9.18
N VAL A 142 -2.58 -19.54 10.26
CA VAL A 142 -3.05 -20.94 10.30
C VAL A 142 -4.58 -21.00 10.23
N ALA A 143 -5.27 -20.11 10.95
CA ALA A 143 -6.72 -20.01 10.86
C ALA A 143 -7.17 -19.58 9.46
N ALA A 144 -6.49 -18.61 8.85
CA ALA A 144 -6.78 -18.16 7.49
C ALA A 144 -6.56 -19.28 6.46
N ALA A 145 -5.47 -20.04 6.57
CA ALA A 145 -5.16 -21.18 5.71
C ALA A 145 -6.26 -22.26 5.79
N ARG A 146 -6.66 -22.63 7.01
CA ARG A 146 -7.77 -23.57 7.25
C ARG A 146 -9.10 -23.08 6.65
N ALA A 147 -9.44 -21.81 6.89
CA ALA A 147 -10.70 -21.23 6.42
C ALA A 147 -10.76 -21.06 4.89
N THR A 148 -9.61 -20.92 4.23
CA THR A 148 -9.53 -20.74 2.77
C THR A 148 -9.17 -22.02 2.01
N GLY A 149 -8.83 -23.10 2.73
CA GLY A 149 -8.38 -24.36 2.13
C GLY A 149 -6.97 -24.27 1.51
N LEU A 150 -6.19 -23.27 1.87
CA LEU A 150 -4.82 -23.11 1.37
C LEU A 150 -3.85 -23.97 2.21
N GLN A 151 -2.92 -24.63 1.53
CA GLN A 151 -1.86 -25.41 2.17
C GLN A 151 -0.77 -24.48 2.69
N VAL A 152 -0.43 -24.60 3.98
CA VAL A 152 0.69 -23.85 4.56
C VAL A 152 1.99 -24.48 4.05
N PRO A 153 2.90 -23.72 3.40
CA PRO A 153 4.15 -24.29 2.92
C PRO A 153 4.99 -24.78 4.10
N THR A 154 5.34 -26.07 4.07
CA THR A 154 6.07 -26.77 5.15
C THR A 154 7.59 -26.55 5.09
N ASP A 155 8.10 -25.89 4.05
CA ASP A 155 9.54 -25.65 3.90
C ASP A 155 10.01 -24.59 4.90
N ARG A 156 11.08 -24.94 5.64
CA ARG A 156 11.79 -24.11 6.61
C ARG A 156 12.42 -22.84 6.03
N PHE A 157 12.34 -22.62 4.71
CA PHE A 157 12.71 -21.36 4.03
C PHE A 157 11.49 -20.52 3.63
N ALA A 158 10.28 -21.05 3.75
CA ALA A 158 8.99 -20.39 3.49
C ALA A 158 8.36 -19.81 4.78
N VAL A 159 9.22 -19.51 5.79
CA VAL A 159 8.84 -19.30 7.18
C VAL A 159 7.88 -18.13 7.35
N TRP A 160 6.62 -18.48 7.56
CA TRP A 160 5.78 -17.76 8.50
C TRP A 160 6.36 -18.05 9.88
N VAL A 161 6.99 -17.07 10.53
CA VAL A 161 7.45 -17.25 11.91
C VAL A 161 6.19 -17.37 12.74
N ILE A 162 5.77 -18.61 12.98
CA ILE A 162 4.73 -18.93 13.94
C ILE A 162 5.35 -18.58 15.28
N ASP A 163 4.97 -17.43 15.83
CA ASP A 163 5.29 -17.12 17.21
C ASP A 163 4.50 -18.10 18.07
N ALA A 164 5.10 -19.26 18.36
CA ALA A 164 4.56 -20.27 19.25
C ALA A 164 4.67 -19.83 20.73
N THR A 165 4.61 -18.52 21.00
CA THR A 165 4.76 -17.93 22.34
C THR A 165 3.49 -17.30 22.89
N THR A 166 2.31 -17.70 22.39
CA THR A 166 1.06 -17.59 23.17
C THR A 166 0.67 -18.93 23.78
N GLN A 167 1.65 -19.70 24.27
CA GLN A 167 1.45 -20.46 25.50
C GLN A 167 2.02 -19.61 26.63
N ARG A 168 1.15 -19.05 27.45
CA ARG A 168 1.52 -18.48 28.74
C ARG A 168 1.64 -19.69 29.71
N PRO A 169 2.83 -20.13 30.13
CA PRO A 169 2.94 -21.21 31.11
C PRO A 169 2.94 -20.56 32.49
N GLY A 170 1.85 -20.70 33.24
CA GLY A 170 1.72 -20.04 34.53
C GLY A 170 0.42 -20.36 35.26
N GLY A 171 0.12 -21.64 35.41
CA GLY A 171 -0.76 -22.17 36.46
C GLY A 171 0.04 -23.21 37.24
N PRO A 172 0.04 -23.19 38.59
CA PRO A 172 0.90 -24.08 39.37
C PRO A 172 0.32 -25.50 39.35
N GLY A 173 1.08 -26.47 38.85
CA GLY A 173 0.80 -27.90 39.12
C GLY A 173 0.71 -28.87 37.94
N GLY A 174 1.51 -28.72 36.87
CA GLY A 174 1.55 -29.70 35.78
C GLY A 174 2.96 -30.20 35.49
N THR A 175 3.31 -31.40 35.95
CA THR A 175 4.50 -32.16 35.58
C THR A 175 4.37 -32.63 34.12
N TRP A 176 5.33 -32.27 33.26
CA TRP A 176 5.39 -32.77 31.88
C TRP A 176 6.05 -34.15 31.84
N GLN A 177 5.29 -35.19 31.50
CA GLN A 177 5.82 -36.50 31.12
C GLN A 177 6.03 -36.54 29.60
N ARG A 178 7.21 -37.00 29.18
CA ARG A 178 7.59 -37.18 27.76
C ARG A 178 7.03 -38.53 27.29
N GLN A 179 5.98 -38.54 26.47
CA GLN A 179 5.64 -39.74 25.71
C GLN A 179 6.48 -39.78 24.44
N VAL A 180 7.46 -40.68 24.42
CA VAL A 180 8.14 -41.12 23.20
C VAL A 180 7.20 -42.15 22.58
N ALA A 181 6.64 -41.84 21.42
CA ALA A 181 5.90 -42.82 20.63
C ALA A 181 6.92 -43.80 20.01
N THR A 182 6.97 -45.01 20.53
CA THR A 182 7.53 -46.18 19.83
C THR A 182 6.64 -46.48 18.63
N VAL A 183 7.23 -46.42 17.43
CA VAL A 183 6.62 -46.96 16.22
C VAL A 183 7.05 -48.43 16.17
N ASP A 184 6.13 -49.33 16.50
CA ASP A 184 6.27 -50.75 16.18
C ASP A 184 6.29 -50.90 14.65
N SER A 185 7.26 -51.64 14.14
CA SER A 185 7.28 -52.13 12.78
C SER A 185 7.15 -53.66 12.85
N GLU A 186 6.06 -54.18 12.31
CA GLU A 186 5.96 -55.57 11.85
C GLU A 186 6.82 -55.79 10.60
#